data_AF-A0A956SVQ7-F1
#
_entry.id   AF-A0A956SVQ7-F1
#
_cell.length_a   1.000
_cell.length_b   1.000
_cell.length_c   1.000
_cell.angle_alpha   90.00
_cell.angle_beta   90.00
_cell.angle_gamma   90.00
#
_symmetry.space_group_name_H-M   'P 1'
#
loop_
_entity.id
_entity.type
_entity.pdbx_description
1 polymer ?
#
loop_
_entity_poly.entity_id
_entity_poly.type
_entity_poly.pdbx_seq_one_letter_code
_entity_poly.pdbx_strand_id
1 'polypeptide(L)'
;AAAQAELDAPPPADFPESERRLMALIDRLPQRPVIQDHHAARWLSRTIAMSIGRVELDRGEGNATVGDVHAHALWHVRRASAIGGSEIGTIVKHFRGDRGNFTSAKNLALEKLLIMSPQRSTPEMARGNRAEPWLQRMYHEEHGVRSDPDALALLKGYRWHRLPQLVGTPDDIVILPDGRRRVVDYKCPSADVNAEYEKNGVSFDYVCQVHHYGVLAQSAGARFDEMEVAVFDPRYFVIHQYKVERDPALIQEIMKSAKAFWDEFVMNGLVPEDIAPDALEIQEGQMYDLGVQAVALKVIGDELEVRRKELLSRISAMGSEWHELATGKLDMGFASFTRTRKWDEAALTELARSVGVDPEAHLQDSGKPDAERAIALLAALHKRITEGQDPGPVLADIARTGIPTKTELNLETLEEAVRAAGANTTPAAGLAEKFLISQKKKGDDAENVRAIKAEAIALADEIESLIEQVGGRILAGEQEEDPALA
;
A
#
# COMPACT_ATOMS: atom_id res chain seq x y z
N ALA A 1 8.15 12.65 -34.20
CA ALA A 1 9.43 13.03 -34.83
C ALA A 1 10.54 13.18 -33.79
N ALA A 2 10.60 14.27 -33.00
CA ALA A 2 11.71 14.50 -32.06
C ALA A 2 11.95 13.35 -31.07
N ALA A 3 10.89 12.84 -30.44
CA ALA A 3 11.02 11.70 -29.53
C ALA A 3 11.38 10.37 -30.23
N GLN A 4 11.11 10.23 -31.53
CA GLN A 4 11.54 9.05 -32.29
C GLN A 4 13.04 9.18 -32.62
N ALA A 5 13.47 10.36 -33.07
CA ALA A 5 14.90 10.63 -33.27
C ALA A 5 15.72 10.43 -31.99
N GLU A 6 15.14 10.72 -30.82
CA GLU A 6 15.78 10.44 -29.53
C GLU A 6 15.89 8.94 -29.23
N LEU A 7 14.87 8.13 -29.57
CA LEU A 7 14.92 6.68 -29.45
C LEU A 7 15.96 6.04 -30.38
N ASP A 8 16.14 6.62 -31.58
CA ASP A 8 17.06 6.12 -32.59
C ASP A 8 18.51 6.59 -32.34
N ALA A 9 18.71 7.57 -31.44
CA ALA A 9 20.01 8.10 -31.08
C ALA A 9 20.76 7.17 -30.11
N PRO A 10 22.10 7.23 -30.08
CA PRO A 10 22.89 6.50 -29.08
C PRO A 10 22.45 6.84 -27.64
N PRO A 11 22.56 5.89 -26.70
CA PRO A 11 22.32 6.17 -25.28
C PRO A 11 23.13 7.37 -24.79
N PRO A 12 22.59 8.21 -23.89
CA PRO A 12 23.36 9.30 -23.28
C PRO A 12 24.56 8.74 -22.51
N ALA A 13 25.66 9.48 -22.52
CA ALA A 13 26.90 9.08 -21.86
C ALA A 13 26.77 9.11 -20.32
N ASP A 14 25.98 10.04 -19.79
CA ASP A 14 25.76 10.24 -18.36
C ASP A 14 24.36 10.83 -18.05
N PHE A 15 24.02 10.94 -16.77
CA PHE A 15 22.74 11.51 -16.34
C PHE A 15 22.59 13.00 -16.69
N PRO A 16 23.60 13.87 -16.56
CA PRO A 16 23.51 15.25 -17.04
C PRO A 16 23.17 15.39 -18.53
N GLU A 17 23.76 14.56 -19.39
CA GLU A 17 23.40 14.50 -20.80
C GLU A 17 21.95 14.00 -20.99
N SER A 18 21.56 12.96 -20.26
CA SER A 18 20.18 12.45 -20.27
C SER A 18 19.18 13.55 -19.90
N GLU A 19 19.43 14.30 -18.82
CA GLU A 19 18.60 15.42 -18.37
C GLU A 19 18.50 16.51 -19.43
N ARG A 20 19.62 16.94 -20.01
CA ARG A 20 19.64 17.96 -21.06
C ARG A 20 18.83 17.53 -22.29
N ARG A 21 18.97 16.29 -22.73
CA ARG A 21 18.27 15.76 -23.91
C ARG A 21 16.76 15.62 -23.65
N LEU A 22 16.37 15.10 -22.48
CA LEU A 22 14.97 14.99 -22.08
C LEU A 22 14.33 16.37 -21.87
N MET A 23 15.04 17.33 -21.28
CA MET A 23 14.56 18.71 -21.14
C MET A 23 14.31 19.35 -22.51
N ALA A 24 15.20 19.13 -23.48
CA ALA A 24 15.01 19.64 -24.84
C ALA A 24 13.76 19.07 -25.54
N LEU A 25 13.29 17.89 -25.12
CA LEU A 25 12.00 17.33 -25.56
C LEU A 25 10.82 17.90 -24.77
N ILE A 26 10.98 18.14 -23.46
CA ILE A 26 9.99 18.82 -22.61
C ILE A 26 9.72 20.23 -23.14
N ASP A 27 10.75 20.95 -23.57
CA ASP A 27 10.62 22.29 -24.15
C ASP A 27 9.86 22.30 -25.50
N ARG A 28 9.62 21.12 -26.09
CA ARG A 28 8.82 20.96 -27.32
C ARG A 28 7.39 20.47 -27.04
N LEU A 29 7.00 20.31 -25.78
CA LEU A 29 5.63 19.91 -25.45
C LEU A 29 4.62 20.99 -25.91
N PRO A 30 3.44 20.60 -26.44
CA PRO A 30 2.42 21.56 -26.85
C PRO A 30 2.03 22.55 -25.75
N GLN A 31 1.93 22.05 -24.51
CA GLN A 31 1.55 22.82 -23.34
C GLN A 31 2.74 23.49 -22.62
N ARG A 32 3.97 23.41 -23.16
CA ARG A 32 5.15 24.03 -22.53
C ARG A 32 4.96 25.51 -22.15
N PRO A 33 4.28 26.37 -22.95
CA PRO A 33 4.11 27.78 -22.61
C PRO A 33 3.37 28.07 -21.30
N VAL A 34 2.56 27.12 -20.81
CA VAL A 34 1.80 27.27 -19.54
C VAL A 34 2.46 26.53 -18.37
N ILE A 35 3.57 25.82 -18.62
CA ILE A 35 4.33 25.10 -17.59
C ILE A 35 5.42 26.01 -17.04
N GLN A 36 5.48 26.14 -15.72
CA GLN A 36 6.55 26.87 -15.05
C GLN A 36 7.87 26.07 -15.08
N ASP A 37 8.99 26.74 -15.34
CA ASP A 37 10.29 26.10 -15.51
C ASP A 37 10.70 25.23 -14.31
N HIS A 38 10.40 25.70 -13.09
CA HIS A 38 10.71 24.95 -11.88
C HIS A 38 9.87 23.67 -11.75
N HIS A 39 8.63 23.64 -12.30
CA HIS A 39 7.82 22.44 -12.36
C HIS A 39 8.44 21.43 -13.33
N ALA A 40 8.80 21.86 -14.54
CA ALA A 40 9.45 21.01 -15.53
C ALA A 40 10.77 20.40 -15.02
N ALA A 41 11.64 21.21 -14.40
CA ALA A 41 12.91 20.75 -13.83
C ALA A 41 12.69 19.74 -12.69
N ARG A 42 11.80 20.07 -11.74
CA ARG A 42 11.47 19.16 -10.62
C ARG A 42 10.85 17.85 -11.12
N TRP A 43 9.96 17.94 -12.10
CA TRP A 43 9.32 16.77 -12.70
C TRP A 43 10.35 15.85 -13.35
N LEU A 44 11.26 16.39 -14.16
CA LEU A 44 12.27 15.60 -14.85
C LEU A 44 13.19 14.87 -13.86
N SER A 45 13.71 15.60 -12.86
CA SER A 45 14.55 15.01 -11.82
C SER A 45 13.85 13.86 -11.09
N ARG A 46 12.58 14.05 -10.71
CA ARG A 46 11.78 12.99 -10.06
C ARG A 46 11.49 11.81 -10.98
N THR A 47 11.19 12.07 -12.26
CA THR A 47 10.95 11.03 -13.26
C THR A 47 12.20 10.17 -13.47
N ILE A 48 13.39 10.78 -13.51
CA ILE A 48 14.67 10.05 -13.60
C ILE A 48 14.90 9.22 -12.34
N ALA A 49 14.76 9.80 -11.15
CA ALA A 49 14.93 9.08 -9.89
C ALA A 49 13.97 7.88 -9.76
N MET A 50 12.71 8.04 -10.18
CA MET A 50 11.74 6.95 -10.24
C MET A 50 12.16 5.89 -11.27
N SER A 51 12.63 6.31 -12.45
CA SER A 51 13.07 5.42 -13.51
C SER A 51 14.29 4.58 -13.11
N ILE A 52 15.22 5.14 -12.34
CA ILE A 52 16.34 4.38 -11.74
C ILE A 52 15.78 3.22 -10.91
N GLY A 53 14.93 3.52 -9.91
CA GLY A 53 14.37 2.49 -9.04
C GLY A 53 13.54 1.45 -9.80
N ARG A 54 12.86 1.84 -10.89
CA ARG A 54 12.13 0.88 -11.74
C ARG A 54 13.07 -0.06 -12.48
N VAL A 55 14.13 0.47 -13.11
CA VAL A 55 15.07 -0.34 -13.88
C VAL A 55 15.86 -1.28 -12.95
N GLU A 56 16.25 -0.82 -11.76
CA GLU A 56 16.89 -1.64 -10.74
C GLU A 56 15.99 -2.77 -10.26
N LEU A 57 14.69 -2.53 -10.11
CA LEU A 57 13.72 -3.57 -9.75
C LEU A 57 13.65 -4.69 -10.80
N ASP A 58 13.88 -4.36 -12.07
CA ASP A 58 13.79 -5.31 -13.18
C ASP A 58 15.15 -5.97 -13.52
N ARG A 59 16.29 -5.32 -13.21
CA ARG A 59 17.65 -5.83 -13.52
C ARG A 59 18.50 -6.20 -12.31
N GLY A 60 18.02 -5.95 -11.10
CA GLY A 60 18.81 -6.02 -9.87
C GLY A 60 19.42 -4.66 -9.50
N GLU A 61 19.58 -4.45 -8.19
CA GLU A 61 20.16 -3.24 -7.62
C GLU A 61 21.57 -2.97 -8.18
N GLY A 62 21.84 -1.72 -8.58
CA GLY A 62 23.11 -1.33 -9.18
C GLY A 62 23.31 -1.71 -10.65
N ASN A 63 22.36 -2.41 -11.28
CA ASN A 63 22.46 -2.83 -12.69
C ASN A 63 21.69 -1.92 -13.67
N ALA A 64 21.19 -0.77 -13.21
CA ALA A 64 20.55 0.21 -14.07
C ALA A 64 21.58 1.00 -14.88
N THR A 65 21.54 0.89 -16.21
CA THR A 65 22.37 1.73 -17.08
C THR A 65 21.70 3.07 -17.34
N VAL A 66 22.49 4.11 -17.64
CA VAL A 66 21.96 5.43 -18.02
C VAL A 66 21.02 5.32 -19.23
N GLY A 67 21.35 4.44 -20.20
CA GLY A 67 20.53 4.19 -21.38
C GLY A 67 19.14 3.63 -21.04
N ASP A 68 19.07 2.65 -20.15
CA ASP A 68 17.79 2.04 -19.74
C ASP A 68 16.92 3.05 -18.99
N VAL A 69 17.52 3.81 -18.06
CA VAL A 69 16.83 4.85 -17.29
C VAL A 69 16.34 5.96 -18.21
N HIS A 70 17.16 6.37 -19.18
CA HIS A 70 16.81 7.36 -20.17
C HIS A 70 15.63 6.90 -21.04
N ALA A 71 15.65 5.66 -21.52
CA ALA A 71 14.56 5.09 -22.32
C ALA A 71 13.23 5.07 -21.54
N HIS A 72 13.28 4.70 -20.25
CA HIS A 72 12.10 4.70 -19.39
C HIS A 72 11.59 6.13 -19.11
N ALA A 73 12.47 7.08 -18.80
CA ALA A 73 12.10 8.49 -18.60
C ALA A 73 11.54 9.13 -19.90
N LEU A 74 12.12 8.80 -21.06
CA LEU A 74 11.65 9.23 -22.36
C LEU A 74 10.22 8.77 -22.65
N TRP A 75 9.85 7.55 -22.22
CA TRP A 75 8.47 7.08 -22.31
C TRP A 75 7.49 8.00 -21.57
N HIS A 76 7.84 8.45 -20.36
CA HIS A 76 7.03 9.41 -19.61
C HIS A 76 6.95 10.79 -20.28
N VAL A 77 8.07 11.31 -20.81
CA VAL A 77 8.08 12.59 -21.56
C VAL A 77 7.14 12.52 -22.76
N ARG A 78 7.17 11.40 -23.51
CA ARG A 78 6.23 11.17 -24.62
C ARG A 78 4.79 11.15 -24.14
N ARG A 79 4.49 10.48 -23.04
CA ARG A 79 3.13 10.43 -22.48
C ARG A 79 2.62 11.76 -21.95
N ALA A 80 3.49 12.67 -21.51
CA ALA A 80 3.08 14.00 -21.08
C ALA A 80 2.51 14.84 -22.24
N SER A 81 2.85 14.52 -23.48
CA SER A 81 2.51 15.32 -24.67
C SER A 81 1.13 15.06 -25.29
N ALA A 82 0.30 14.21 -24.67
CA ALA A 82 -1.04 13.84 -25.13
C ALA A 82 -1.78 12.97 -24.10
N ILE A 83 -3.04 12.64 -24.38
CA ILE A 83 -3.91 11.73 -23.65
C ILE A 83 -3.73 10.31 -24.20
N GLY A 84 -3.38 9.38 -23.30
CA GLY A 84 -3.24 7.95 -23.59
C GLY A 84 -4.55 7.16 -23.48
N GLY A 85 -4.59 5.97 -24.07
CA GLY A 85 -5.77 5.08 -23.99
C GLY A 85 -6.16 4.72 -22.55
N SER A 86 -5.17 4.50 -21.66
CA SER A 86 -5.42 4.21 -20.24
C SER A 86 -5.97 5.38 -19.44
N GLU A 87 -5.96 6.61 -19.99
CA GLU A 87 -6.36 7.84 -19.29
C GLU A 87 -7.75 8.31 -19.73
N ILE A 88 -8.21 7.88 -20.91
CA ILE A 88 -9.40 8.42 -21.56
C ILE A 88 -10.69 8.11 -20.80
N GLY A 89 -10.78 6.94 -20.16
CA GLY A 89 -11.94 6.57 -19.34
C GLY A 89 -12.17 7.52 -18.18
N THR A 90 -11.08 7.89 -17.48
CA THR A 90 -11.13 8.86 -16.38
C THR A 90 -11.59 10.24 -16.86
N ILE A 91 -11.15 10.67 -18.04
CA ILE A 91 -11.55 11.95 -18.62
C ILE A 91 -13.04 11.93 -19.02
N VAL A 92 -13.51 10.85 -19.65
CA VAL A 92 -14.93 10.70 -20.01
C VAL A 92 -15.80 10.72 -18.75
N LYS A 93 -15.45 9.95 -17.72
CA LYS A 93 -16.18 9.94 -16.44
C LYS A 93 -16.24 11.32 -15.80
N HIS A 94 -15.15 12.09 -15.83
CA HIS A 94 -15.15 13.44 -15.28
C HIS A 94 -16.22 14.34 -15.93
N PHE A 95 -16.37 14.31 -17.25
CA PHE A 95 -17.42 15.07 -17.94
C PHE A 95 -18.83 14.49 -17.75
N ARG A 96 -18.95 13.26 -17.22
CA ARG A 96 -20.21 12.69 -16.74
C ARG A 96 -20.50 13.03 -15.28
N GLY A 97 -19.60 13.74 -14.59
CA GLY A 97 -19.71 14.03 -13.16
C GLY A 97 -19.26 12.88 -12.25
N ASP A 98 -18.47 11.95 -12.76
CA ASP A 98 -17.99 10.76 -12.05
C ASP A 98 -16.45 10.68 -12.00
N ARG A 99 -15.90 9.92 -11.06
CA ARG A 99 -14.46 9.75 -10.84
C ARG A 99 -13.90 8.55 -11.60
N GLY A 100 -12.65 8.64 -12.06
CA GLY A 100 -11.93 7.48 -12.60
C GLY A 100 -11.65 6.42 -11.53
N ASN A 101 -11.56 5.16 -11.94
CA ASN A 101 -11.28 4.06 -10.99
C ASN A 101 -9.83 4.09 -10.49
N PHE A 102 -8.90 4.60 -11.30
CA PHE A 102 -7.46 4.56 -11.02
C PHE A 102 -6.85 5.92 -10.67
N THR A 103 -7.46 7.02 -11.14
CA THR A 103 -7.00 8.39 -10.92
C THR A 103 -8.16 9.38 -11.15
N SER A 104 -7.92 10.68 -11.00
CA SER A 104 -8.89 11.75 -11.29
C SER A 104 -8.44 12.62 -12.44
N ALA A 105 -9.38 13.32 -13.09
CA ALA A 105 -9.06 14.30 -14.13
C ALA A 105 -8.15 15.42 -13.61
N LYS A 106 -8.32 15.81 -12.34
CA LYS A 106 -7.43 16.74 -11.63
C LYS A 106 -5.99 16.24 -11.63
N ASN A 107 -5.77 14.99 -11.18
CA ASN A 107 -4.45 14.39 -11.15
C ASN A 107 -3.84 14.25 -12.54
N LEU A 108 -4.63 13.83 -13.53
CA LEU A 108 -4.19 13.79 -14.93
C LEU A 108 -3.74 15.17 -15.43
N ALA A 109 -4.49 16.23 -15.14
CA ALA A 109 -4.08 17.58 -15.54
C ALA A 109 -2.77 18.01 -14.88
N LEU A 110 -2.60 17.72 -13.58
CA LEU A 110 -1.35 17.97 -12.85
C LEU A 110 -0.16 17.20 -13.45
N GLU A 111 -0.37 15.96 -13.92
CA GLU A 111 0.66 15.19 -14.63
C GLU A 111 0.99 15.80 -15.99
N LYS A 112 -0.02 16.17 -16.79
CA LYS A 112 0.20 16.78 -18.12
C LYS A 112 0.85 18.16 -18.02
N LEU A 113 0.62 18.90 -16.94
CA LEU A 113 1.26 20.19 -16.64
C LEU A 113 2.63 20.05 -15.97
N LEU A 114 3.15 18.82 -15.82
CA LEU A 114 4.41 18.52 -15.15
C LEU A 114 4.50 19.04 -13.71
N ILE A 115 3.36 19.29 -13.07
CA ILE A 115 3.31 19.67 -11.65
C ILE A 115 3.52 18.42 -10.79
N MET A 116 2.88 17.32 -11.19
CA MET A 116 2.98 16.01 -10.57
C MET A 116 3.83 15.06 -11.43
N SER A 117 4.88 14.50 -10.84
CA SER A 117 5.71 13.47 -11.48
C SER A 117 5.03 12.10 -11.42
N PRO A 118 5.38 11.19 -12.35
CA PRO A 118 4.94 9.80 -12.29
C PRO A 118 5.27 9.18 -10.92
N GLN A 119 4.35 8.37 -10.41
CA GLN A 119 4.53 7.63 -9.17
C GLN A 119 5.20 6.28 -9.44
N ARG A 120 5.86 5.72 -8.41
CA ARG A 120 6.36 4.34 -8.47
C ARG A 120 5.17 3.40 -8.64
N SER A 121 5.33 2.36 -9.46
CA SER A 121 4.32 1.31 -9.61
C SER A 121 4.02 0.67 -8.26
N THR A 122 2.74 0.48 -7.94
CA THR A 122 2.34 -0.41 -6.85
C THR A 122 2.71 -1.86 -7.20
N PRO A 123 2.74 -2.79 -6.22
CA PRO A 123 2.98 -4.20 -6.51
C PRO A 123 2.04 -4.78 -7.57
N GLU A 124 0.78 -4.35 -7.60
CA GLU A 124 -0.24 -4.78 -8.57
C GLU A 124 0.08 -4.27 -9.98
N MET A 125 0.45 -2.99 -10.10
CA MET A 125 0.89 -2.41 -11.38
C MET A 125 2.18 -3.10 -11.88
N ALA A 126 3.13 -3.36 -10.98
CA ALA A 126 4.37 -4.05 -11.30
C ALA A 126 4.11 -5.49 -11.77
N ARG A 127 3.18 -6.19 -11.13
CA ARG A 127 2.71 -7.52 -11.56
C ARG A 127 2.15 -7.47 -12.98
N GLY A 128 1.25 -6.52 -13.25
CA GLY A 128 0.67 -6.33 -14.59
C GLY A 128 1.73 -6.18 -15.67
N ASN A 129 2.63 -5.21 -15.52
CA ASN A 129 3.68 -4.92 -16.50
C ASN A 129 4.61 -6.12 -16.75
N ARG A 130 4.90 -6.93 -15.71
CA ARG A 130 5.76 -8.11 -15.84
C ARG A 130 5.04 -9.31 -16.45
N ALA A 131 3.75 -9.43 -16.20
CA ALA A 131 2.93 -10.52 -16.70
C ALA A 131 2.58 -10.33 -18.19
N GLU A 132 2.48 -9.10 -18.68
CA GLU A 132 2.01 -8.79 -20.04
C GLU A 132 2.65 -9.65 -21.16
N PRO A 133 3.98 -9.84 -21.25
CA PRO A 133 4.56 -10.70 -22.29
C PRO A 133 4.16 -12.19 -22.15
N TRP A 134 3.87 -12.64 -20.93
CA TRP A 134 3.38 -14.01 -20.68
C TRP A 134 1.91 -14.13 -21.06
N LEU A 135 1.09 -13.15 -20.69
CA LEU A 135 -0.33 -13.13 -21.03
C LEU A 135 -0.55 -13.08 -22.54
N GLN A 136 0.25 -12.28 -23.25
CA GLN A 136 0.23 -12.24 -24.71
C GLN A 136 0.52 -13.61 -25.31
N ARG A 137 1.57 -14.30 -24.86
CA ARG A 137 1.89 -15.65 -25.35
C ARG A 137 0.81 -16.67 -25.04
N MET A 138 0.30 -16.69 -23.81
CA MET A 138 -0.80 -17.56 -23.41
C MET A 138 -2.03 -17.34 -24.29
N TYR A 139 -2.37 -16.08 -24.55
CA TYR A 139 -3.48 -15.72 -25.43
C TYR A 139 -3.25 -16.18 -26.87
N HIS A 140 -2.05 -15.98 -27.42
CA HIS A 140 -1.72 -16.43 -28.78
C HIS A 140 -1.84 -17.95 -28.92
N GLU A 141 -1.35 -18.70 -27.94
CA GLU A 141 -1.41 -20.15 -27.90
C GLU A 141 -2.86 -20.65 -27.77
N GLU A 142 -3.66 -20.06 -26.87
CA GLU A 142 -5.06 -20.42 -26.64
C GLU A 142 -5.93 -20.19 -27.88
N HIS A 143 -5.67 -19.09 -28.61
CA HIS A 143 -6.50 -18.68 -29.74
C HIS A 143 -5.96 -19.06 -31.11
N GLY A 144 -4.73 -19.59 -31.19
CA GLY A 144 -4.05 -19.84 -32.47
C GLY A 144 -3.85 -18.56 -33.30
N VAL A 145 -3.56 -17.44 -32.63
CA VAL A 145 -3.40 -16.11 -33.26
C VAL A 145 -1.95 -15.63 -33.15
N ARG A 146 -1.65 -14.52 -33.83
CA ARG A 146 -0.36 -13.83 -33.75
C ARG A 146 -0.57 -12.32 -33.82
N SER A 147 0.37 -11.57 -33.26
CA SER A 147 0.42 -10.11 -33.43
C SER A 147 0.55 -9.70 -34.89
N ASP A 148 -0.05 -8.56 -35.23
CA ASP A 148 0.11 -7.79 -36.45
C ASP A 148 1.10 -6.63 -36.17
N PRO A 149 2.42 -6.86 -36.36
CA PRO A 149 3.43 -5.86 -36.05
C PRO A 149 3.30 -4.61 -36.93
N ASP A 150 2.75 -4.73 -38.15
CA ASP A 150 2.55 -3.60 -39.05
C ASP A 150 1.42 -2.71 -38.55
N ALA A 151 0.31 -3.30 -38.10
CA ALA A 151 -0.79 -2.55 -37.50
C ALA A 151 -0.38 -1.89 -36.16
N LEU A 152 0.41 -2.58 -35.34
CA LEU A 152 0.96 -1.98 -34.11
C LEU A 152 1.92 -0.83 -34.43
N ALA A 153 2.82 -1.01 -35.40
CA ALA A 153 3.75 0.04 -35.83
C ALA A 153 3.02 1.27 -36.39
N LEU A 154 1.90 1.06 -37.09
CA LEU A 154 1.05 2.15 -37.59
C LEU A 154 0.54 3.04 -36.46
N LEU A 155 0.14 2.47 -35.32
CA LEU A 155 -0.35 3.23 -34.17
C LEU A 155 0.76 3.80 -33.29
N LYS A 156 1.93 3.15 -33.27
CA LYS A 156 3.06 3.56 -32.42
C LYS A 156 3.53 4.98 -32.76
N GLY A 157 3.14 5.93 -31.91
CA GLY A 157 3.48 7.34 -32.09
C GLY A 157 2.66 8.07 -33.14
N TYR A 158 1.58 7.46 -33.65
CA TYR A 158 0.61 8.11 -34.51
C TYR A 158 -0.08 9.27 -33.77
N ARG A 159 -0.30 10.36 -34.49
CA ARG A 159 -1.04 11.53 -34.02
C ARG A 159 -2.03 11.94 -35.08
N TRP A 160 -3.31 11.93 -34.73
CA TRP A 160 -4.34 12.37 -35.64
C TRP A 160 -4.34 13.89 -35.74
N HIS A 161 -4.20 14.43 -36.95
CA HIS A 161 -4.14 15.89 -37.15
C HIS A 161 -5.38 16.66 -36.64
N ARG A 162 -6.56 16.02 -36.55
CA ARG A 162 -7.78 16.66 -36.03
C ARG A 162 -7.84 16.69 -34.50
N LEU A 163 -7.25 15.69 -33.85
CA LEU A 163 -7.18 15.56 -32.40
C LEU A 163 -5.76 15.14 -32.01
N PRO A 164 -4.77 16.03 -32.18
CA PRO A 164 -3.36 15.69 -31.97
C PRO A 164 -3.05 15.30 -30.52
N GLN A 165 -3.92 15.66 -29.58
CA GLN A 165 -3.87 15.27 -28.18
C GLN A 165 -4.27 13.82 -27.93
N LEU A 166 -4.76 13.06 -28.91
CA LEU A 166 -5.00 11.62 -28.75
C LEU A 166 -3.77 10.84 -29.23
N VAL A 167 -3.23 10.00 -28.34
CA VAL A 167 -2.17 9.03 -28.67
C VAL A 167 -2.42 7.72 -27.97
N GLY A 168 -1.87 6.63 -28.49
CA GLY A 168 -2.02 5.33 -27.84
C GLY A 168 -1.34 4.25 -28.62
N THR A 169 -0.79 3.29 -27.90
CA THR A 169 -0.30 2.03 -28.47
C THR A 169 -1.08 0.95 -27.72
N PRO A 170 -1.90 0.15 -28.42
CA PRO A 170 -2.50 -1.04 -27.81
C PRO A 170 -1.41 -2.02 -27.35
N ASP A 171 -1.73 -2.87 -26.39
CA ASP A 171 -0.83 -3.95 -25.97
C ASP A 171 -0.61 -4.92 -27.14
N ASP A 172 -1.69 -5.25 -27.87
CA ASP A 172 -1.61 -6.07 -29.08
C ASP A 172 -2.71 -5.75 -30.10
N ILE A 173 -2.43 -6.10 -31.35
CA ILE A 173 -3.40 -6.21 -32.42
C ILE A 173 -3.16 -7.59 -33.04
N VAL A 174 -4.11 -8.49 -32.92
CA VAL A 174 -3.95 -9.87 -33.42
C VAL A 174 -4.70 -10.09 -34.73
N ILE A 175 -4.17 -10.98 -35.56
CA ILE A 175 -4.84 -11.48 -36.76
C ILE A 175 -5.54 -12.79 -36.39
N LEU A 176 -6.86 -12.78 -36.50
CA LEU A 176 -7.70 -13.96 -36.28
C LEU A 176 -7.54 -14.96 -37.44
N PRO A 177 -7.87 -16.26 -37.24
CA PRO A 177 -7.75 -17.27 -38.29
C PRO A 177 -8.56 -16.97 -39.56
N ASP A 178 -9.64 -16.19 -39.44
CA ASP A 178 -10.49 -15.74 -40.55
C ASP A 178 -9.97 -14.46 -41.24
N GLY A 179 -8.80 -13.94 -40.83
CA GLY A 179 -8.16 -12.75 -41.38
C GLY A 179 -8.64 -11.43 -40.79
N ARG A 180 -9.62 -11.44 -39.88
CA ARG A 180 -10.07 -10.24 -39.17
C ARG A 180 -9.04 -9.78 -38.14
N ARG A 181 -9.06 -8.49 -37.80
CA ARG A 181 -8.18 -7.88 -36.79
C ARG A 181 -8.92 -7.62 -35.49
N ARG A 182 -8.32 -8.06 -34.39
CA ARG A 182 -8.80 -7.77 -33.03
C ARG A 182 -7.77 -6.94 -32.28
N VAL A 183 -8.20 -5.84 -31.66
CA VAL A 183 -7.36 -5.15 -30.67
C VAL A 183 -7.58 -5.80 -29.31
N VAL A 184 -6.48 -6.11 -28.63
CA VAL A 184 -6.50 -6.78 -27.33
C VAL A 184 -5.72 -5.94 -26.33
N ASP A 185 -6.34 -5.74 -25.16
CA ASP A 185 -5.72 -5.05 -24.03
C ASP A 185 -5.65 -6.02 -22.85
N TYR A 186 -4.44 -6.34 -22.40
CA TYR A 186 -4.17 -7.42 -21.44
C TYR A 186 -4.19 -6.89 -20.02
N LYS A 187 -4.94 -7.55 -19.13
CA LYS A 187 -5.05 -7.18 -17.72
C LYS A 187 -4.65 -8.35 -16.82
N CYS A 188 -3.92 -8.04 -15.75
CA CYS A 188 -3.54 -9.00 -14.70
C CYS A 188 -4.01 -8.51 -13.31
N PRO A 189 -5.33 -8.37 -13.08
CA PRO A 189 -5.84 -7.87 -11.81
C PRO A 189 -5.72 -8.91 -10.69
N SER A 190 -6.13 -8.55 -9.47
CA SER A 190 -6.18 -9.50 -8.35
C SER A 190 -7.32 -10.51 -8.53
N ALA A 191 -7.32 -11.56 -7.68
CA ALA A 191 -8.43 -12.51 -7.62
C ALA A 191 -9.76 -11.81 -7.28
N ASP A 192 -9.75 -10.84 -6.36
CA ASP A 192 -10.95 -10.13 -5.93
C ASP A 192 -11.55 -9.27 -7.06
N VAL A 193 -10.69 -8.59 -7.82
CA VAL A 193 -11.13 -7.80 -8.98
C VAL A 193 -11.65 -8.71 -10.11
N ASN A 194 -11.08 -9.92 -10.28
CA ASN A 194 -11.65 -10.90 -11.21
C ASN A 194 -13.06 -11.32 -10.77
N ALA A 195 -13.28 -11.57 -9.48
CA ALA A 195 -14.61 -11.90 -8.96
C ALA A 195 -15.63 -10.76 -9.18
N GLU A 196 -15.18 -9.50 -9.10
CA GLU A 196 -16.01 -8.35 -9.44
C GLU A 196 -16.37 -8.31 -10.93
N TYR A 197 -15.39 -8.56 -11.81
CA TYR A 197 -15.61 -8.57 -13.27
C TYR A 197 -16.53 -9.70 -13.73
N GLU A 198 -16.50 -10.86 -13.07
CA GLU A 198 -17.45 -11.95 -13.32
C GLU A 198 -18.91 -11.51 -13.07
N LYS A 199 -19.13 -10.66 -12.08
CA LYS A 199 -20.47 -10.19 -11.70
C LYS A 199 -20.92 -8.97 -12.51
N ASN A 200 -20.02 -8.01 -12.72
CA ASN A 200 -20.35 -6.67 -13.18
C ASN A 200 -19.81 -6.35 -14.59
N GLY A 201 -18.99 -7.24 -15.16
CA GLY A 201 -18.20 -6.95 -16.35
C GLY A 201 -16.94 -6.13 -16.05
N VAL A 202 -16.10 -5.93 -17.07
CA VAL A 202 -14.88 -5.13 -16.94
C VAL A 202 -15.15 -3.65 -16.73
N SER A 203 -14.21 -2.97 -16.08
CA SER A 203 -14.28 -1.52 -15.86
C SER A 203 -14.59 -0.73 -17.14
N PHE A 204 -15.50 0.25 -17.02
CA PHE A 204 -15.78 1.22 -18.08
C PHE A 204 -14.53 1.97 -18.56
N ASP A 205 -13.52 2.14 -17.69
CA ASP A 205 -12.24 2.75 -18.10
C ASP A 205 -11.55 1.94 -19.21
N TYR A 206 -11.62 0.60 -19.14
CA TYR A 206 -11.04 -0.29 -20.15
C TYR A 206 -11.89 -0.35 -21.43
N VAL A 207 -13.21 -0.25 -21.30
CA VAL A 207 -14.11 -0.08 -22.46
C VAL A 207 -13.74 1.18 -23.24
N CYS A 208 -13.51 2.29 -22.55
CA CYS A 208 -13.05 3.54 -23.17
C CYS A 208 -11.65 3.39 -23.80
N GLN A 209 -10.74 2.66 -23.15
CA GLN A 209 -9.37 2.43 -23.63
C GLN A 209 -9.35 1.73 -25.00
N VAL A 210 -10.09 0.65 -25.19
CA VAL A 210 -10.12 -0.06 -26.48
C VAL A 210 -10.85 0.73 -27.57
N HIS A 211 -11.90 1.50 -27.22
CA HIS A 211 -12.55 2.43 -28.14
C HIS A 211 -11.61 3.55 -28.61
N HIS A 212 -10.80 4.09 -27.70
CA HIS A 212 -9.77 5.09 -28.01
C HIS A 212 -8.78 4.56 -29.05
N TYR A 213 -8.32 3.31 -28.91
CA TYR A 213 -7.51 2.68 -29.95
C TYR A 213 -8.26 2.50 -31.27
N GLY A 214 -9.54 2.13 -31.22
CA GLY A 214 -10.39 2.06 -32.40
C GLY A 214 -10.52 3.39 -33.16
N VAL A 215 -10.57 4.52 -32.45
CA VAL A 215 -10.55 5.87 -33.04
C VAL A 215 -9.22 6.13 -33.75
N LEU A 216 -8.10 5.86 -33.07
CA LEU A 216 -6.77 6.05 -33.64
C LEU A 216 -6.55 5.18 -34.88
N ALA A 217 -6.89 3.89 -34.82
CA ALA A 217 -6.81 2.97 -35.95
C ALA A 217 -7.59 3.47 -37.16
N GLN A 218 -8.86 3.84 -36.96
CA GLN A 218 -9.69 4.38 -38.03
C GLN A 218 -9.09 5.63 -38.66
N SER A 219 -8.58 6.56 -37.84
CA SER A 219 -7.96 7.78 -38.33
C SER A 219 -6.62 7.55 -39.07
N ALA A 220 -5.92 6.47 -38.73
CA ALA A 220 -4.69 6.03 -39.40
C ALA A 220 -4.94 5.21 -40.68
N GLY A 221 -6.22 4.98 -41.05
CA GLY A 221 -6.59 4.18 -42.22
C GLY A 221 -6.61 2.66 -41.96
N ALA A 222 -6.47 2.24 -40.70
CA ALA A 222 -6.68 0.87 -40.27
C ALA A 222 -8.09 0.70 -39.68
N ARG A 223 -8.51 -0.54 -39.44
CA ARG A 223 -9.75 -0.83 -38.73
C ARG A 223 -9.57 -2.11 -37.92
N PHE A 224 -10.16 -2.10 -36.74
CA PHE A 224 -10.37 -3.32 -35.96
C PHE A 224 -11.78 -3.83 -36.22
N ASP A 225 -11.87 -5.12 -36.46
CA ASP A 225 -13.14 -5.84 -36.59
C ASP A 225 -13.71 -6.16 -35.20
N GLU A 226 -12.84 -6.37 -34.23
CA GLU A 226 -13.19 -6.71 -32.85
C GLU A 226 -12.32 -5.95 -31.83
N MET A 227 -12.90 -5.67 -30.66
CA MET A 227 -12.21 -5.06 -29.53
C MET A 227 -12.42 -5.94 -28.30
N GLU A 228 -11.37 -6.13 -27.50
CA GLU A 228 -11.42 -7.04 -26.37
C GLU A 228 -10.52 -6.57 -25.23
N VAL A 229 -10.99 -6.81 -24.01
CA VAL A 229 -10.17 -6.77 -22.80
C VAL A 229 -9.95 -8.21 -22.35
N ALA A 230 -8.68 -8.66 -22.39
CA ALA A 230 -8.29 -10.01 -22.02
C ALA A 230 -7.75 -10.00 -20.59
N VAL A 231 -8.46 -10.64 -19.66
CA VAL A 231 -8.20 -10.56 -18.22
C VAL A 231 -7.69 -11.91 -17.71
N PHE A 232 -6.45 -11.92 -17.21
CA PHE A 232 -5.90 -13.09 -16.55
C PHE A 232 -6.49 -13.28 -15.15
N ASP A 233 -6.99 -14.49 -14.90
CA ASP A 233 -7.52 -14.91 -13.62
C ASP A 233 -6.54 -15.82 -12.89
N PRO A 234 -5.88 -15.34 -11.82
CA PRO A 234 -4.92 -16.13 -11.08
C PRO A 234 -5.57 -17.28 -10.29
N ARG A 235 -6.90 -17.30 -10.09
CA ARG A 235 -7.59 -18.36 -9.35
C ARG A 235 -7.64 -19.67 -10.14
N TYR A 236 -7.81 -19.56 -11.45
CA TYR A 236 -7.97 -20.70 -12.36
C TYR A 236 -6.82 -20.81 -13.37
N PHE A 237 -5.94 -19.81 -13.42
CA PHE A 237 -4.82 -19.73 -14.36
C PHE A 237 -5.30 -19.71 -15.83
N VAL A 238 -6.33 -18.92 -16.11
CA VAL A 238 -6.96 -18.77 -17.44
C VAL A 238 -7.09 -17.31 -17.83
N ILE A 239 -7.32 -17.04 -19.12
CA ILE A 239 -7.62 -15.69 -19.62
C ILE A 239 -9.11 -15.59 -19.96
N HIS A 240 -9.84 -14.76 -19.22
CA HIS A 240 -11.22 -14.42 -19.53
C HIS A 240 -11.27 -13.32 -20.59
N GLN A 241 -12.13 -13.50 -21.59
CA GLN A 241 -12.30 -12.55 -22.69
C GLN A 241 -13.55 -11.72 -22.49
N TYR A 242 -13.38 -10.40 -22.41
CA TYR A 242 -14.48 -9.46 -22.37
C TYR A 242 -14.55 -8.72 -23.70
N LYS A 243 -15.42 -9.22 -24.58
CA LYS A 243 -15.68 -8.60 -25.88
C LYS A 243 -16.31 -7.23 -25.68
N VAL A 244 -15.78 -6.23 -26.36
CA VAL A 244 -16.29 -4.85 -26.33
C VAL A 244 -16.90 -4.54 -27.69
N GLU A 245 -18.23 -4.40 -27.71
CA GLU A 245 -18.94 -3.97 -28.91
C GLU A 245 -18.64 -2.51 -29.22
N ARG A 246 -18.53 -2.20 -30.51
CA ARG A 246 -18.24 -0.84 -30.96
C ARG A 246 -19.45 0.07 -30.75
N ASP A 247 -19.26 1.12 -29.98
CA ASP A 247 -20.26 2.13 -29.67
C ASP A 247 -19.92 3.48 -30.35
N PRO A 248 -20.66 3.88 -31.40
CA PRO A 248 -20.46 5.17 -32.06
C PRO A 248 -20.71 6.38 -31.16
N ALA A 249 -21.64 6.30 -30.20
CA ALA A 249 -21.95 7.40 -29.30
C ALA A 249 -20.80 7.62 -28.31
N LEU A 250 -20.28 6.52 -27.73
CA LEU A 250 -19.09 6.58 -26.87
C LEU A 250 -17.86 7.10 -27.62
N ILE A 251 -17.69 6.74 -28.90
CA ILE A 251 -16.59 7.29 -29.72
C ILE A 251 -16.69 8.82 -29.83
N GLN A 252 -17.88 9.36 -30.10
CA GLN A 252 -18.08 10.81 -30.17
C GLN A 252 -17.82 11.47 -28.82
N GLU A 253 -18.26 10.84 -27.74
CA GLU A 253 -18.02 11.31 -26.38
C GLU A 253 -16.53 11.33 -26.03
N ILE A 254 -15.79 10.25 -26.31
CA ILE A 254 -14.33 10.17 -26.14
C ILE A 254 -13.65 11.34 -26.87
N MET A 255 -14.00 11.57 -28.13
CA MET A 255 -13.41 12.63 -28.94
C MET A 255 -13.72 14.02 -28.35
N LYS A 256 -14.96 14.25 -27.92
CA LYS A 256 -15.40 15.51 -27.32
C LYS A 256 -14.71 15.75 -25.98
N SER A 257 -14.73 14.77 -25.08
CA SER A 257 -14.16 14.85 -23.74
C SER A 257 -12.64 15.02 -23.77
N ALA A 258 -11.94 14.31 -24.66
CA ALA A 258 -10.49 14.51 -24.84
C ALA A 258 -10.15 15.91 -25.34
N LYS A 259 -10.94 16.45 -26.28
CA LYS A 259 -10.76 17.82 -26.77
C LYS A 259 -11.03 18.84 -25.68
N ALA A 260 -12.16 18.74 -24.99
CA ALA A 260 -12.51 19.63 -23.90
C ALA A 260 -11.44 19.61 -22.80
N PHE A 261 -11.05 18.42 -22.33
CA PHE A 261 -10.03 18.29 -21.29
C PHE A 261 -8.71 18.95 -21.67
N TRP A 262 -8.23 18.69 -22.90
CA TRP A 262 -6.95 19.19 -23.34
C TRP A 262 -6.97 20.70 -23.57
N ASP A 263 -7.99 21.20 -24.28
CA ASP A 263 -8.05 22.61 -24.68
C ASP A 263 -8.46 23.52 -23.53
N GLU A 264 -9.38 23.08 -22.65
CA GLU A 264 -9.89 23.89 -21.55
C GLU A 264 -8.96 23.88 -20.35
N PHE A 265 -8.34 22.73 -20.03
CA PHE A 265 -7.48 22.59 -18.85
C PHE A 265 -5.99 22.62 -19.22
N VAL A 266 -5.50 21.60 -19.93
CA VAL A 266 -4.06 21.39 -20.12
C VAL A 266 -3.40 22.55 -20.89
N MET A 267 -3.99 22.98 -22.00
CA MET A 267 -3.41 24.05 -22.83
C MET A 267 -3.50 25.44 -22.19
N ASN A 268 -4.38 25.62 -21.19
CA ASN A 268 -4.54 26.89 -20.46
C ASN A 268 -3.81 26.89 -19.11
N GLY A 269 -3.10 25.82 -18.74
CA GLY A 269 -2.45 25.72 -17.43
C GLY A 269 -3.42 25.59 -16.27
N LEU A 270 -4.66 25.18 -16.54
CA LEU A 270 -5.72 25.02 -15.54
C LEU A 270 -5.83 23.57 -15.11
N VAL A 271 -6.35 23.38 -13.89
CA VAL A 271 -6.58 22.07 -13.29
C VAL A 271 -8.07 21.99 -12.97
N PRO A 272 -8.79 20.95 -13.43
CA PRO A 272 -10.20 20.81 -13.12
C PRO A 272 -10.42 20.58 -11.62
N GLU A 273 -11.60 20.95 -11.13
CA GLU A 273 -12.01 20.60 -9.78
C GLU A 273 -12.09 19.09 -9.61
N ASP A 274 -11.81 18.64 -8.39
CA ASP A 274 -11.97 17.23 -8.06
C ASP A 274 -13.45 16.94 -7.85
N ILE A 275 -13.90 15.76 -8.26
CA ILE A 275 -15.25 15.30 -7.97
C ILE A 275 -15.20 14.75 -6.55
N ALA A 276 -15.91 15.41 -5.62
CA ALA A 276 -15.98 14.98 -4.24
C ALA A 276 -16.53 13.54 -4.19
N PRO A 277 -15.95 12.65 -3.35
CA PRO A 277 -16.56 11.35 -3.13
C PRO A 277 -17.98 11.58 -2.62
N ASP A 278 -18.94 10.82 -3.15
CA ASP A 278 -20.30 10.84 -2.64
C ASP A 278 -20.26 10.57 -1.12
N ALA A 279 -21.09 11.32 -0.37
CA ALA A 279 -21.31 10.98 1.01
C ALA A 279 -21.88 9.55 1.04
N LEU A 280 -21.32 8.71 1.90
CA LEU A 280 -21.87 7.38 2.12
C LEU A 280 -23.24 7.54 2.80
N GLU A 281 -24.30 7.64 2.00
CA GLU A 281 -25.68 7.60 2.49
C GLU A 281 -26.00 6.13 2.82
N ILE A 282 -25.59 5.67 4.00
CA ILE A 282 -26.07 4.40 4.53
C ILE A 282 -27.53 4.59 4.93
N GLN A 283 -28.44 4.29 4.02
CA GLN A 283 -29.83 4.03 4.33
C GLN A 283 -29.99 2.53 4.61
N GLU A 284 -30.91 2.19 5.52
CA GLU A 284 -31.22 0.84 6.05
C GLU A 284 -30.82 -0.34 5.14
N GLY A 285 -30.18 -1.37 5.71
CA GLY A 285 -29.76 -2.57 5.00
C GLY A 285 -28.56 -3.28 5.65
N GLN A 286 -28.03 -4.32 4.98
CA GLN A 286 -27.04 -5.24 5.55
C GLN A 286 -25.80 -4.55 6.15
N MET A 287 -25.30 -3.47 5.55
CA MET A 287 -24.15 -2.73 6.07
C MET A 287 -24.49 -1.98 7.36
N TYR A 288 -25.70 -1.45 7.47
CA TYR A 288 -26.21 -0.84 8.69
C TYR A 288 -26.34 -1.90 9.80
N ASP A 289 -26.95 -3.04 9.50
CA ASP A 289 -27.15 -4.14 10.45
C ASP A 289 -25.82 -4.71 10.97
N LEU A 290 -24.83 -4.90 10.09
CA LEU A 290 -23.48 -5.29 10.50
C LEU A 290 -22.79 -4.22 11.35
N GLY A 291 -23.01 -2.94 11.04
CA GLY A 291 -22.53 -1.82 11.87
C GLY A 291 -23.11 -1.85 13.28
N VAL A 292 -24.41 -2.16 13.40
CA VAL A 292 -25.11 -2.34 14.66
C VAL A 292 -24.54 -3.51 15.46
N GLN A 293 -24.37 -4.67 14.82
CA GLN A 293 -23.77 -5.85 15.45
C GLN A 293 -22.37 -5.55 16.00
N ALA A 294 -21.54 -4.86 15.20
CA ALA A 294 -20.19 -4.49 15.60
C ALA A 294 -20.17 -3.54 16.82
N VAL A 295 -21.10 -2.58 16.90
CA VAL A 295 -21.20 -1.67 18.06
C VAL A 295 -21.64 -2.42 19.31
N ALA A 296 -22.63 -3.31 19.21
CA ALA A 296 -23.12 -4.09 20.34
C ALA A 296 -22.04 -5.04 20.90
N LEU A 297 -21.32 -5.74 20.02
CA LEU A 297 -20.17 -6.57 20.42
C LEU A 297 -19.07 -5.76 21.08
N LYS A 298 -18.81 -4.54 20.60
CA LYS A 298 -17.85 -3.62 21.22
C LYS A 298 -18.26 -3.26 22.65
N VAL A 299 -19.52 -2.92 22.89
CA VAL A 299 -20.02 -2.57 24.24
C VAL A 299 -19.86 -3.74 25.20
N ILE A 300 -20.18 -4.96 24.76
CA ILE A 300 -20.00 -6.18 25.56
C ILE A 300 -18.51 -6.42 25.85
N GLY A 301 -17.64 -6.28 24.85
CA GLY A 301 -16.20 -6.41 25.02
C GLY A 301 -15.63 -5.41 26.05
N ASP A 302 -16.09 -4.16 25.99
CA ASP A 302 -15.68 -3.12 26.93
C ASP A 302 -16.14 -3.45 28.38
N GLU A 303 -17.37 -3.95 28.58
CA GLU A 303 -17.88 -4.39 29.89
C GLU A 303 -17.18 -5.63 30.45
N LEU A 304 -16.88 -6.62 29.59
CA LEU A 304 -16.12 -7.81 30.00
C LEU A 304 -14.71 -7.44 30.48
N GLU A 305 -14.07 -6.45 29.85
CA GLU A 305 -12.78 -5.93 30.31
C GLU A 305 -12.86 -5.23 31.66
N VAL A 306 -13.95 -4.51 31.96
CA VAL A 306 -14.20 -3.93 33.28
C VAL A 306 -14.30 -5.03 34.34
N ARG A 307 -15.16 -6.03 34.12
CA ARG A 307 -15.34 -7.16 35.05
C ARG A 307 -14.06 -7.95 35.26
N ARG A 308 -13.28 -8.16 34.18
CA ARG A 308 -11.96 -8.78 34.27
C ARG A 308 -11.07 -8.01 35.24
N LYS A 309 -10.95 -6.68 35.09
CA LYS A 309 -10.15 -5.83 35.97
C LYS A 309 -10.62 -5.91 37.43
N GLU A 310 -11.92 -5.93 37.68
CA GLU A 310 -12.47 -6.08 39.04
C GLU A 310 -12.07 -7.42 39.67
N LEU A 311 -12.17 -8.52 38.93
CA LEU A 311 -11.74 -9.84 39.40
C LEU A 311 -10.24 -9.85 39.73
N LEU A 312 -9.41 -9.25 38.86
CA LEU A 312 -7.97 -9.15 39.13
C LEU A 312 -7.69 -8.30 40.38
N SER A 313 -8.41 -7.19 40.56
CA SER A 313 -8.28 -6.34 41.74
C SER A 313 -8.65 -7.09 43.03
N ARG A 314 -9.70 -7.91 43.02
CA ARG A 314 -10.07 -8.77 44.17
C ARG A 314 -9.00 -9.79 44.48
N ILE A 315 -8.44 -10.45 43.46
CA ILE A 315 -7.34 -11.42 43.64
C ILE A 315 -6.11 -10.72 44.25
N SER A 316 -5.77 -9.52 43.78
CA SER A 316 -4.66 -8.73 44.31
C SER A 316 -4.91 -8.27 45.76
N ALA A 317 -6.15 -7.86 46.09
CA ALA A 317 -6.54 -7.50 47.45
C ALA A 317 -6.40 -8.69 48.42
N MET A 318 -6.89 -9.88 48.03
CA MET A 318 -6.72 -11.10 48.82
C MET A 318 -5.24 -11.44 49.06
N GLY A 319 -4.39 -11.27 48.05
CA GLY A 319 -2.94 -11.49 48.19
C GLY A 319 -2.25 -10.46 49.09
N SER A 320 -2.76 -9.24 49.15
CA SER A 320 -2.21 -8.15 49.97
C SER A 320 -2.63 -8.26 51.44
N GLU A 321 -3.87 -8.71 51.72
CA GLU A 321 -4.35 -8.98 53.09
C GLU A 321 -3.53 -10.06 53.81
N TRP A 322 -2.96 -11.01 53.06
CA TRP A 322 -2.18 -12.10 53.65
C TRP A 322 -0.75 -11.67 53.97
N HIS A 323 -0.08 -10.93 53.07
CA HIS A 323 1.22 -10.26 53.28
C HIS A 323 1.52 -9.27 52.11
N GLU A 324 1.83 -8.00 52.41
CA GLU A 324 1.99 -6.92 51.42
C GLU A 324 3.08 -7.19 50.35
N LEU A 325 4.11 -7.99 50.63
CA LEU A 325 5.23 -8.29 49.71
C LEU A 325 5.41 -9.79 49.42
N ALA A 326 4.41 -10.61 49.73
CA ALA A 326 4.49 -12.05 49.45
C ALA A 326 4.43 -12.34 47.95
N THR A 327 5.41 -13.14 47.49
CA THR A 327 5.47 -13.69 46.14
C THR A 327 4.88 -15.10 46.12
N GLY A 328 4.41 -15.54 44.95
CA GLY A 328 3.82 -16.86 44.81
C GLY A 328 3.27 -17.13 43.42
N LYS A 329 2.93 -18.40 43.15
CA LYS A 329 2.28 -18.83 41.93
C LYS A 329 1.06 -19.67 42.28
N LEU A 330 -0.10 -19.25 41.78
CA LEU A 330 -1.31 -20.08 41.73
C LEU A 330 -1.37 -20.74 40.36
N ASP A 331 -1.29 -22.07 40.35
CA ASP A 331 -1.42 -22.86 39.13
C ASP A 331 -2.84 -23.42 39.03
N MET A 332 -3.51 -23.13 37.92
CA MET A 332 -4.87 -23.59 37.60
C MET A 332 -4.84 -24.65 36.49
N GLY A 333 -3.67 -25.21 36.18
CA GLY A 333 -3.44 -26.19 35.10
C GLY A 333 -3.34 -25.51 33.73
N PHE A 334 -4.47 -25.03 33.22
CA PHE A 334 -4.54 -24.37 31.92
C PHE A 334 -4.18 -22.87 31.97
N ALA A 335 -4.07 -22.30 33.17
CA ALA A 335 -3.67 -20.92 33.39
C ALA A 335 -2.88 -20.81 34.70
N SER A 336 -2.15 -19.71 34.87
CA SER A 336 -1.45 -19.41 36.11
C SER A 336 -1.53 -17.94 36.45
N PHE A 337 -1.60 -17.66 37.74
CA PHE A 337 -1.41 -16.33 38.31
C PHE A 337 -0.08 -16.32 39.06
N THR A 338 0.81 -15.42 38.69
CA THR A 338 2.12 -15.28 39.33
C THR A 338 2.27 -13.88 39.88
N ARG A 339 2.69 -13.80 41.15
CA ARG A 339 3.04 -12.57 41.85
C ARG A 339 4.54 -12.60 42.14
N THR A 340 5.29 -11.73 41.49
CA THR A 340 6.75 -11.61 41.65
C THR A 340 7.10 -10.25 42.23
N ARG A 341 8.19 -10.18 42.98
CA ARG A 341 8.72 -8.90 43.43
C ARG A 341 9.19 -8.08 42.22
N LYS A 342 8.92 -6.78 42.25
CA LYS A 342 9.40 -5.82 41.25
C LYS A 342 9.94 -4.61 41.99
N TRP A 343 11.07 -4.08 41.55
CA TRP A 343 11.65 -2.87 42.13
C TRP A 343 11.17 -1.63 41.38
N ASP A 344 10.84 -0.57 42.12
CA ASP A 344 10.71 0.77 41.56
C ASP A 344 12.11 1.32 41.32
N GLU A 345 12.45 1.48 40.04
CA GLU A 345 13.77 1.94 39.59
C GLU A 345 14.13 3.33 40.14
N ALA A 346 13.17 4.26 40.18
CA ALA A 346 13.43 5.63 40.64
C ALA A 346 13.68 5.65 42.15
N ALA A 347 12.81 4.99 42.91
CA ALA A 347 12.94 4.90 44.37
C ALA A 347 14.21 4.15 44.80
N LEU A 348 14.56 3.06 44.10
CA LEU A 348 15.76 2.28 44.40
C LEU A 348 17.04 3.05 44.05
N THR A 349 17.05 3.80 42.95
CA THR A 349 18.18 4.66 42.53
C THR A 349 18.41 5.80 43.51
N GLU A 350 17.33 6.44 43.98
CA GLU A 350 17.41 7.49 45.00
C GLU A 350 17.95 6.93 46.31
N LEU A 351 17.45 5.77 46.74
CA LEU A 351 17.92 5.09 47.93
C LEU A 351 19.41 4.71 47.81
N ALA A 352 19.84 4.19 46.67
CA ALA A 352 21.23 3.86 46.40
C ALA A 352 22.17 5.06 46.57
N ARG A 353 21.82 6.19 45.95
CA ARG A 353 22.57 7.44 46.08
C ARG A 353 22.63 7.92 47.52
N SER A 354 21.55 7.76 48.29
CA SER A 354 21.50 8.19 49.70
C SER A 354 22.45 7.41 50.62
N VAL A 355 22.80 6.17 50.27
CA VAL A 355 23.75 5.31 51.01
C VAL A 355 25.13 5.22 50.36
N GLY A 356 25.41 6.07 49.36
CA GLY A 356 26.70 6.13 48.69
C GLY A 356 26.98 4.93 47.76
N VAL A 357 25.94 4.19 47.34
CA VAL A 357 26.03 3.19 46.28
C VAL A 357 25.81 3.88 44.94
N ASP A 358 26.76 3.73 44.03
CA ASP A 358 26.67 4.31 42.69
C ASP A 358 25.79 3.43 41.77
N PRO A 359 24.62 3.91 41.30
CA PRO A 359 23.77 3.15 40.39
C PRO A 359 24.44 2.82 39.06
N GLU A 360 25.37 3.65 38.57
CA GLU A 360 26.03 3.43 37.28
C GLU A 360 26.95 2.19 37.29
N ALA A 361 27.45 1.81 38.47
CA ALA A 361 28.23 0.58 38.66
C ALA A 361 27.40 -0.71 38.48
N HIS A 362 26.08 -0.60 38.39
CA HIS A 362 25.13 -1.71 38.27
C HIS A 362 24.39 -1.74 36.92
N LEU A 363 24.92 -1.07 35.90
CA LEU A 363 24.41 -1.18 34.54
C LEU A 363 24.74 -2.55 33.93
N GLN A 364 23.79 -3.13 33.21
CA GLN A 364 23.95 -4.36 32.45
C GLN A 364 23.55 -4.17 30.98
N ASP A 365 24.05 -5.05 30.12
CA ASP A 365 23.60 -5.14 28.74
C ASP A 365 22.18 -5.74 28.68
N SER A 366 21.22 -5.01 28.10
CA SER A 366 19.84 -5.47 27.92
C SER A 366 19.66 -6.51 26.81
N GLY A 367 20.72 -6.77 26.01
CA GLY A 367 20.69 -7.60 24.82
C GLY A 367 19.85 -7.01 23.67
N LYS A 368 19.22 -5.84 23.88
CA LYS A 368 18.43 -5.15 22.86
C LYS A 368 19.31 -4.18 22.09
N PRO A 369 19.23 -4.15 20.75
CA PRO A 369 20.01 -3.23 19.95
C PRO A 369 19.66 -1.78 20.29
N ASP A 370 20.70 -0.97 20.47
CA ASP A 370 20.59 0.47 20.59
C ASP A 370 20.49 1.08 19.19
N ALA A 371 19.26 1.32 18.74
CA ALA A 371 18.99 1.84 17.42
C ALA A 371 19.65 3.20 17.16
N GLU A 372 19.73 4.09 18.17
CA GLU A 372 20.33 5.41 17.99
C GLU A 372 21.84 5.31 17.83
N ARG A 373 22.51 4.53 18.69
CA ARG A 373 23.96 4.29 18.54
C ARG A 373 24.26 3.53 17.27
N ALA A 374 23.44 2.56 16.87
CA ALA A 374 23.61 1.82 15.62
C ALA A 374 23.46 2.74 14.40
N ILE A 375 22.47 3.63 14.38
CA ILE A 375 22.29 4.63 13.32
C ILE A 375 23.48 5.58 13.26
N ALA A 376 23.98 6.06 14.40
CA ALA A 376 25.15 6.93 14.46
C ALA A 376 26.41 6.23 13.91
N LEU A 377 26.57 4.95 14.22
CA LEU A 377 27.69 4.12 13.74
C LEU A 377 27.61 3.91 12.21
N LEU A 378 26.41 3.60 11.69
CA LEU A 378 26.16 3.49 10.25
C LEU A 378 26.38 4.82 9.53
N ALA A 379 25.96 5.94 10.12
CA ALA A 379 26.19 7.27 9.57
C ALA A 379 27.69 7.63 9.53
N ALA A 380 28.45 7.28 10.57
CA ALA A 380 29.90 7.46 10.61
C ALA A 380 30.63 6.60 9.57
N LEU A 381 30.19 5.36 9.37
CA LEU A 381 30.70 4.46 8.33
C LEU A 381 30.41 5.00 6.94
N HIS A 382 29.15 5.39 6.67
CA HIS A 382 28.73 5.98 5.40
C HIS A 382 29.53 7.24 5.07
N LYS A 383 29.66 8.16 6.04
CA LYS A 383 30.44 9.40 5.88
C LYS A 383 31.88 9.11 5.46
N ARG A 384 32.58 8.19 6.14
CA ARG A 384 33.96 7.83 5.80
C ARG A 384 34.08 7.26 4.38
N ILE A 385 33.17 6.36 4.00
CA ILE A 385 33.13 5.77 2.66
C ILE A 385 32.91 6.86 1.60
N THR A 386 31.94 7.76 1.80
CA THR A 386 31.63 8.84 0.85
C THR A 386 32.71 9.91 0.76
N GLU A 387 33.48 10.12 1.83
CA GLU A 387 34.59 11.09 1.87
C GLU A 387 35.95 10.46 1.47
N GLY A 388 35.97 9.20 1.02
CA GLY A 388 37.19 8.50 0.61
C GLY A 388 38.16 8.19 1.76
N GLN A 389 37.67 8.19 3.00
CA GLN A 389 38.44 7.86 4.20
C GLN A 389 38.37 6.36 4.49
N ASP A 390 39.43 5.80 5.08
CA ASP A 390 39.48 4.38 5.45
C ASP A 390 38.38 4.04 6.50
N PRO A 391 37.43 3.13 6.17
CA PRO A 391 36.43 2.65 7.11
C PRO A 391 36.98 1.60 8.10
N GLY A 392 38.18 1.07 7.87
CA GLY A 392 38.83 0.03 8.66
C GLY A 392 38.77 0.23 10.18
N PRO A 393 39.05 1.43 10.72
CA PRO A 393 38.95 1.69 12.15
C PRO A 393 37.54 1.53 12.74
N VAL A 394 36.49 1.91 11.99
CA VAL A 394 35.09 1.79 12.43
C VAL A 394 34.65 0.33 12.36
N LEU A 395 35.03 -0.39 11.30
CA LEU A 395 34.74 -1.81 11.15
C LEU A 395 35.46 -2.67 12.19
N ALA A 396 36.71 -2.33 12.52
CA ALA A 396 37.48 -3.00 13.57
C ALA A 396 36.84 -2.77 14.95
N ASP A 397 36.26 -1.59 15.19
CA ASP A 397 35.57 -1.30 16.45
C ASP A 397 34.27 -2.10 16.59
N ILE A 398 33.47 -2.20 15.52
CA ILE A 398 32.27 -3.06 15.47
C ILE A 398 32.65 -4.53 15.66
N ALA A 399 33.69 -5.01 14.98
CA ALA A 399 34.14 -6.39 15.08
C ALA A 399 34.63 -6.75 16.51
N ARG A 400 35.16 -5.77 17.23
CA ARG A 400 35.65 -5.94 18.62
C ARG A 400 34.54 -5.81 19.66
N THR A 401 33.61 -4.89 19.48
CA THR A 401 32.63 -4.50 20.51
C THR A 401 31.23 -5.09 20.26
N GLY A 402 30.97 -5.63 19.07
CA GLY A 402 29.67 -6.16 18.69
C GLY A 402 28.69 -5.05 18.26
N ILE A 403 27.41 -5.42 18.13
CA ILE A 403 26.35 -4.45 17.84
C ILE A 403 26.09 -3.63 19.12
N PRO A 404 26.01 -2.29 19.06
CA PRO A 404 25.66 -1.48 20.22
C PRO A 404 24.33 -1.95 20.81
N THR A 405 24.36 -2.30 22.09
CA THR A 405 23.19 -2.71 22.86
C THR A 405 22.84 -1.64 23.89
N LYS A 406 21.57 -1.55 24.23
CA LYS A 406 21.13 -0.64 25.30
C LYS A 406 21.62 -1.18 26.63
N THR A 407 22.21 -0.30 27.44
CA THR A 407 22.46 -0.58 28.85
C THR A 407 21.22 -0.26 29.67
N GLU A 408 20.82 -1.15 30.55
CA GLU A 408 19.75 -0.93 31.53
C GLU A 408 20.25 -1.20 32.94
N LEU A 409 19.60 -0.60 33.94
CA LEU A 409 19.98 -0.77 35.33
C LEU A 409 19.59 -2.16 35.81
N ASN A 410 20.55 -2.93 36.32
CA ASN A 410 20.26 -4.20 36.96
C ASN A 410 19.74 -3.93 38.39
N LEU A 411 18.42 -3.87 38.51
CA LEU A 411 17.74 -3.56 39.77
C LEU A 411 17.98 -4.61 40.86
N GLU A 412 18.27 -5.87 40.51
CA GLU A 412 18.57 -6.91 41.50
C GLU A 412 19.94 -6.71 42.13
N THR A 413 20.98 -6.47 41.31
CA THR A 413 22.34 -6.25 41.82
C THR A 413 22.47 -4.90 42.54
N LEU A 414 21.75 -3.88 42.06
CA LEU A 414 21.67 -2.60 42.76
C LEU A 414 21.01 -2.77 44.13
N GLU A 415 19.91 -3.50 44.20
CA GLU A 415 19.21 -3.73 45.47
C GLU A 415 20.07 -4.50 46.48
N GLU A 416 20.82 -5.52 46.04
CA GLU A 416 21.77 -6.22 46.88
C GLU A 416 22.86 -5.29 47.45
N ALA A 417 23.39 -4.38 46.62
CA ALA A 417 24.40 -3.41 47.04
C ALA A 417 23.84 -2.38 48.04
N VAL A 418 22.62 -1.89 47.81
CA VAL A 418 21.93 -0.97 48.74
C VAL A 418 21.67 -1.65 50.08
N ARG A 419 21.25 -2.92 50.07
CA ARG A 419 21.05 -3.71 51.29
C ARG A 419 22.36 -3.98 52.03
N ALA A 420 23.44 -4.28 51.30
CA ALA A 420 24.78 -4.48 51.86
C ALA A 420 25.35 -3.19 52.49
N ALA A 421 24.98 -2.02 51.96
CA ALA A 421 25.27 -0.72 52.54
C ALA A 421 24.39 -0.37 53.76
N GLY A 422 23.46 -1.25 54.15
CA GLY A 422 22.65 -1.14 55.36
C GLY A 422 21.32 -0.40 55.19
N ALA A 423 20.90 -0.08 53.97
CA ALA A 423 19.61 0.56 53.71
C ALA A 423 18.46 -0.45 53.65
N ASN A 424 17.28 -0.04 54.14
CA ASN A 424 16.05 -0.79 53.97
C ASN A 424 15.47 -0.52 52.58
N THR A 425 15.44 -1.54 51.73
CA THR A 425 14.97 -1.47 50.34
C THR A 425 13.45 -1.67 50.19
N THR A 426 12.75 -2.02 51.28
CA THR A 426 11.28 -2.21 51.32
C THR A 426 10.48 -1.05 50.70
N PRO A 427 10.84 0.24 50.89
CA PRO A 427 10.10 1.35 50.26
C PRO A 427 10.18 1.39 48.74
N ALA A 428 11.20 0.76 48.14
CA ALA A 428 11.33 0.61 46.69
C ALA A 428 10.77 -0.72 46.18
N ALA A 429 10.27 -1.59 47.07
CA ALA A 429 9.70 -2.88 46.72
C ALA A 429 8.24 -2.73 46.30
N GLY A 430 7.92 -3.22 45.12
CA GLY A 430 6.57 -3.44 44.63
C GLY A 430 6.37 -4.88 44.17
N LEU A 431 5.23 -5.11 43.53
CA LEU A 431 4.84 -6.41 43.02
C LEU A 431 4.42 -6.29 41.56
N ALA A 432 4.81 -7.29 40.78
CA ALA A 432 4.30 -7.51 39.44
C ALA A 432 3.40 -8.74 39.47
N GLU A 433 2.19 -8.56 38.96
CA GLU A 433 1.18 -9.61 38.86
C GLU A 433 0.97 -9.97 37.38
N LYS A 434 1.02 -11.25 37.07
CA LYS A 434 0.85 -11.77 35.70
C LYS A 434 -0.16 -12.90 35.69
N PHE A 435 -1.14 -12.79 34.81
CA PHE A 435 -2.02 -13.89 34.41
C PHE A 435 -1.56 -14.44 33.07
N LEU A 436 -1.29 -15.74 33.01
CA LEU A 436 -0.82 -16.42 31.82
C LEU A 436 -1.72 -17.62 31.52
N ILE A 437 -2.23 -17.68 30.30
CA ILE A 437 -2.89 -18.87 29.77
C ILE A 437 -1.82 -19.78 29.16
N SER A 438 -1.97 -21.09 29.31
CA SER A 438 -1.07 -22.09 28.73
C SER A 438 -0.95 -21.93 27.21
N GLN A 439 0.29 -21.88 26.73
CA GLN A 439 0.64 -21.82 25.31
C GLN A 439 0.96 -23.22 24.73
N LYS A 440 0.78 -24.28 25.52
CA LYS A 440 1.05 -25.65 25.07
C LYS A 440 0.11 -25.99 23.92
N LYS A 441 0.65 -26.63 22.88
CA LYS A 441 -0.11 -27.02 21.68
C LYS A 441 -0.75 -28.41 21.80
N LYS A 442 -0.34 -29.22 22.78
CA LYS A 442 -0.76 -30.62 23.01
C LYS A 442 -0.80 -30.93 24.53
N GLY A 443 -1.59 -31.93 24.92
CA GLY A 443 -1.79 -32.37 26.30
C GLY A 443 -3.00 -31.71 26.98
N ASP A 444 -3.32 -32.16 28.19
CA ASP A 444 -4.56 -31.82 28.92
C ASP A 444 -4.78 -30.30 29.08
N ASP A 445 -3.71 -29.52 29.35
CA ASP A 445 -3.81 -28.05 29.42
C ASP A 445 -4.26 -27.43 28.10
N ALA A 446 -3.79 -27.97 26.97
CA ALA A 446 -4.14 -27.48 25.64
C ALA A 446 -5.59 -27.84 25.28
N GLU A 447 -6.08 -28.98 25.73
CA GLU A 447 -7.48 -29.40 25.56
C GLU A 447 -8.41 -28.52 26.40
N ASN A 448 -8.04 -28.20 27.64
CA ASN A 448 -8.79 -27.29 28.50
C ASN A 448 -8.87 -25.87 27.92
N VAL A 449 -7.78 -25.32 27.38
CA VAL A 449 -7.81 -24.00 26.70
C VAL A 449 -8.71 -24.04 25.47
N ARG A 450 -8.70 -25.13 24.69
CA ARG A 450 -9.58 -25.28 23.52
C ARG A 450 -11.05 -25.37 23.91
N ALA A 451 -11.37 -26.12 24.96
CA ALA A 451 -12.74 -26.23 25.47
C ALA A 451 -13.27 -24.86 25.91
N ILE A 452 -12.52 -24.11 26.72
CA ILE A 452 -12.91 -22.76 27.16
C ILE A 452 -13.08 -21.81 25.97
N LYS A 453 -12.21 -21.89 24.95
CA LYS A 453 -12.37 -21.11 23.73
C LYS A 453 -13.62 -21.49 22.94
N ALA A 454 -13.94 -22.78 22.85
CA ALA A 454 -15.14 -23.24 22.16
C ALA A 454 -16.42 -22.72 22.84
N GLU A 455 -16.47 -22.76 24.17
CA GLU A 455 -17.59 -22.19 24.95
C GLU A 455 -17.67 -20.67 24.78
N ALA A 456 -16.54 -19.96 24.76
CA ALA A 456 -16.52 -18.52 24.53
C ALA A 456 -16.98 -18.14 23.11
N ILE A 457 -16.66 -18.96 22.11
CA ILE A 457 -17.15 -18.80 20.73
C ILE A 457 -18.67 -19.04 20.70
N ALA A 458 -19.15 -20.13 21.29
CA ALA A 458 -20.59 -20.43 21.34
C ALA A 458 -21.38 -19.31 22.03
N LEU A 459 -20.86 -18.75 23.12
CA LEU A 459 -21.46 -17.61 23.80
C LEU A 459 -21.46 -16.34 22.92
N ALA A 460 -20.39 -16.10 22.15
CA ALA A 460 -20.35 -14.99 21.21
C ALA A 460 -21.40 -15.15 20.10
N ASP A 461 -21.54 -16.37 19.55
CA ASP A 461 -22.55 -16.69 18.54
C ASP A 461 -23.99 -16.49 19.10
N GLU A 462 -24.24 -16.88 20.35
CA GLU A 462 -25.53 -16.64 21.03
C GLU A 462 -25.80 -15.15 21.25
N ILE A 463 -24.78 -14.38 21.62
CA ILE A 463 -24.86 -12.93 21.77
C ILE A 463 -25.16 -12.27 20.43
N GLU A 464 -24.49 -12.67 19.35
CA GLU A 464 -24.75 -12.16 18.00
C GLU A 464 -26.18 -12.47 17.56
N SER A 465 -26.67 -13.70 17.79
CA SER A 465 -28.06 -14.07 17.49
C SER A 465 -29.08 -13.27 18.30
N LEU A 466 -28.78 -12.97 19.58
CA LEU A 466 -29.62 -12.11 20.41
C LEU A 466 -29.61 -10.66 19.88
N ILE A 467 -28.46 -10.14 19.49
CA ILE A 467 -28.34 -8.80 18.91
C ILE A 467 -29.11 -8.71 17.58
N GLU A 468 -29.12 -9.76 16.76
CA GLU A 468 -29.95 -9.80 15.55
C GLU A 468 -31.45 -9.74 15.85
N GLN A 469 -31.89 -10.40 16.93
CA GLN A 469 -33.30 -10.44 17.32
C GLN A 469 -33.78 -9.16 18.03
N VAL A 470 -32.89 -8.49 18.76
CA VAL A 470 -33.25 -7.37 19.64
C VAL A 470 -32.68 -6.02 19.15
N GLY A 471 -31.66 -6.04 18.29
CA GLY A 471 -30.91 -4.87 17.82
C GLY A 471 -31.79 -3.83 17.14
N GLY A 472 -32.79 -4.25 16.36
CA GLY A 472 -33.77 -3.33 15.77
C GLY A 472 -34.58 -2.55 16.82
N ARG A 473 -34.96 -3.18 17.93
CA ARG A 473 -35.74 -2.56 19.02
C ARG A 473 -34.88 -1.65 19.91
N ILE A 474 -33.68 -2.09 20.28
CA ILE A 474 -32.74 -1.31 21.12
C ILE A 474 -32.35 0.01 20.42
N LEU A 475 -32.18 -0.02 19.09
CA LEU A 475 -31.79 1.15 18.31
C LEU A 475 -32.94 2.09 17.97
N ALA A 476 -34.16 1.56 17.87
CA ALA A 476 -35.37 2.38 17.74
C ALA A 476 -35.71 3.15 19.03
N GLY A 477 -35.01 2.88 20.14
CA GLY A 477 -35.29 3.51 21.43
C GLY A 477 -36.60 3.04 22.06
N GLU A 478 -37.14 1.90 21.62
CA GLU A 478 -38.34 1.31 22.18
C GLU A 478 -38.00 0.72 23.56
N GLN A 479 -38.51 1.35 24.62
CA GLN A 479 -38.38 0.82 25.97
C GLN A 479 -39.20 -0.47 26.11
N GLU A 480 -38.64 -1.50 26.75
CA GLU A 480 -39.41 -2.65 27.19
C GLU A 480 -40.56 -2.16 28.10
N GLU A 481 -41.80 -2.49 27.74
CA GLU A 481 -42.90 -2.45 28.70
C GLU A 481 -42.58 -3.47 29.81
N ASP A 482 -42.28 -2.97 31.00
CA ASP A 482 -42.00 -3.77 32.19
C ASP A 482 -43.18 -4.72 32.47
N PRO A 483 -42.99 -6.05 32.38
CA PRO A 483 -44.06 -7.00 32.66
C PRO A 483 -44.51 -6.97 34.14
N ALA A 484 -43.78 -6.28 35.03
CA ALA A 484 -44.15 -6.10 36.43
C ALA A 484 -45.09 -4.91 36.69
N LEU A 485 -45.50 -4.16 35.66
CA LEU A 485 -46.45 -3.03 35.76
C LEU A 485 -47.86 -3.32 35.19
N ALA A 486 -48.20 -4.58 34.91
CA ALA A 486 -49.54 -5.02 34.48
C ALA A 486 -50.37 -5.68 35.59
#